data_AF-A0A7W0XFY7-F1
#
_entry.id   AF-A0A7W0XFY7-F1
#
_cell.length_a   1.000
_cell.length_b   1.000
_cell.length_c   1.000
_cell.angle_alpha   90.00
_cell.angle_beta   90.00
_cell.angle_gamma   90.00
#
_symmetry.space_group_name_H-M   'P 1'
#
loop_
_entity.id
_entity.type
_entity.pdbx_description
1 polymer ?
#
loop_
_entity_poly.entity_id
_entity_poly.type
_entity_poly.pdbx_seq_one_letter_code
_entity_poly.pdbx_strand_id
1 'polypeptide(L)'
;MNGINLLENGIYIFPDGRQFIARALSDGTPVLQGPLFSAVEMFIDYRIDRKGQIAYSGEVTSWRVEDLIFKGVLATDNNSTG
;
A
#
# COMPACT_ATOMS: atom_id res chain seq x y z
N MET A 1 3.24 15.76 15.25
CA MET A 1 3.36 14.34 14.88
C MET A 1 2.86 14.22 13.46
N ASN A 2 3.74 14.02 12.49
CA ASN A 2 3.32 13.79 11.10
C ASN A 2 2.83 12.35 11.02
N GLY A 3 1.52 12.14 10.90
CA GLY A 3 0.94 10.83 10.69
C GLY A 3 1.32 10.28 9.31
N ILE A 4 1.25 8.96 9.15
CA ILE A 4 1.36 8.31 7.85
C ILE A 4 0.22 8.83 6.98
N ASN A 5 0.54 9.49 5.87
CA ASN A 5 -0.47 10.07 4.96
C ASN A 5 -0.68 9.15 3.74
N LEU A 6 -1.20 7.96 3.99
CA LEU A 6 -1.68 7.08 2.93
C LEU A 6 -3.19 7.14 2.85
N LEU A 7 -3.71 7.38 1.65
CA LEU A 7 -5.13 7.28 1.37
C LEU A 7 -5.48 5.82 1.18
N GLU A 8 -6.49 5.34 1.90
CA GLU A 8 -7.02 3.99 1.67
C GLU A 8 -7.47 3.85 0.22
N ASN A 9 -7.14 2.73 -0.42
CA ASN A 9 -7.28 2.50 -1.87
C ASN A 9 -6.42 3.41 -2.77
N GLY A 10 -5.52 4.21 -2.19
CA GLY A 10 -4.57 5.01 -2.93
C GLY A 10 -3.55 4.11 -3.66
N ILE A 11 -3.27 4.46 -4.92
CA ILE A 11 -2.24 3.81 -5.74
C ILE A 11 -0.94 4.60 -5.56
N TYR A 12 0.10 3.90 -5.11
CA TYR A 12 1.41 4.46 -4.83
C TYR A 12 2.47 3.76 -5.68
N ILE A 13 3.43 4.54 -6.20
CA ILE A 13 4.57 4.04 -6.97
C ILE A 13 5.81 4.07 -6.08
N PHE A 14 6.51 2.94 -5.99
CA PHE A 14 7.81 2.81 -5.31
C PHE A 14 8.93 3.44 -6.15
N PRO A 15 10.09 3.78 -5.55
CA PRO A 15 11.23 4.31 -6.29
C PRO A 15 11.74 3.41 -7.42
N ASP A 16 11.45 2.10 -7.36
CA ASP A 16 11.78 1.13 -8.41
C ASP A 16 10.72 1.03 -9.53
N GLY A 17 9.67 1.86 -9.47
CA GLY A 17 8.59 1.93 -10.46
C GLY A 17 7.43 0.96 -10.23
N ARG A 18 7.50 0.06 -9.24
CA ARG A 18 6.39 -0.85 -8.94
C ARG A 18 5.22 -0.10 -8.30
N GLN A 19 4.01 -0.52 -8.64
CA GLN A 19 2.76 0.05 -8.12
C GLN A 19 2.21 -0.82 -7.00
N PHE A 20 1.64 -0.17 -5.98
CA PHE A 20 1.01 -0.80 -4.84
C PHE A 20 -0.26 -0.06 -4.45
N ILE A 21 -1.20 -0.76 -3.83
CA ILE A 21 -2.43 -0.17 -3.29
C ILE A 21 -2.31 -0.08 -1.78
N ALA A 22 -2.55 1.09 -1.22
CA ALA A 22 -2.63 1.30 0.22
C ALA A 22 -3.92 0.68 0.79
N ARG A 23 -3.76 -0.12 1.82
CA ARG A 23 -4.82 -0.78 2.59
C ARG A 23 -4.55 -0.64 4.08
N ALA A 24 -5.54 -0.94 4.90
CA ALA A 24 -5.37 -1.13 6.34
C ALA A 24 -5.72 -2.57 6.72
N LEU A 25 -4.91 -3.18 7.59
CA LEU A 25 -5.27 -4.44 8.24
C LEU A 25 -6.40 -4.19 9.26
N SER A 26 -7.01 -5.28 9.76
CA SER A 26 -8.09 -5.19 10.77
C SER A 26 -7.66 -4.50 12.08
N ASP A 27 -6.35 -4.45 12.37
CA ASP A 27 -5.79 -3.74 13.52
C ASP A 27 -5.45 -2.26 13.24
N GLY A 28 -5.79 -1.76 12.04
CA GLY A 28 -5.50 -0.41 11.58
C GLY A 28 -4.07 -0.21 11.07
N THR A 29 -3.24 -1.25 11.02
CA THR A 29 -1.88 -1.15 10.47
C THR A 29 -1.94 -0.88 8.96
N PRO A 30 -1.33 0.21 8.48
CA PRO A 30 -1.27 0.48 7.06
C PRO A 30 -0.31 -0.49 6.35
N VAL A 31 -0.75 -0.98 5.19
CA VAL A 31 0.02 -1.87 4.32
C VAL A 31 -0.06 -1.41 2.87
N LEU A 32 0.95 -1.77 2.08
CA LEU A 32 0.97 -1.61 0.64
C LEU A 32 0.93 -2.99 0.00
N GLN A 33 -0.18 -3.25 -0.68
CA GLN A 33 -0.49 -4.52 -1.30
C GLN A 33 -0.14 -4.47 -2.79
N GLY A 34 0.65 -5.44 -3.26
CA GLY A 34 1.00 -5.54 -4.67
C GLY A 34 -0.23 -5.79 -5.56
N PRO A 35 -0.19 -5.41 -6.86
CA PRO A 35 -1.19 -5.82 -7.83
C PRO A 35 -1.31 -7.35 -7.85
N LEU A 36 -2.55 -7.86 -7.88
CA LEU A 36 -2.84 -9.26 -8.11
C LEU A 36 -2.38 -9.65 -9.51
N PHE A 37 -1.13 -10.11 -9.64
CA PHE A 37 -0.72 -10.85 -10.83
C PHE A 37 -1.22 -12.30 -10.66
N SER A 38 -2.26 -12.62 -11.42
CA SER A 38 -2.84 -13.95 -11.69
C SER A 38 -2.75 -15.06 -10.62
N ALA A 39 -3.93 -15.42 -10.10
CA ALA A 39 -4.40 -16.77 -9.73
C ALA A 39 -3.62 -17.66 -8.73
N VAL A 40 -2.36 -17.37 -8.38
CA VAL A 40 -1.55 -18.21 -7.48
C VAL A 40 -0.68 -17.40 -6.50
N GLU A 41 -0.54 -16.08 -6.68
CA GLU A 41 0.56 -15.36 -6.06
C GLU A 41 0.24 -14.75 -4.69
N MET A 42 1.12 -15.07 -3.73
CA MET A 42 1.17 -14.52 -2.38
C MET A 42 1.04 -12.99 -2.41
N PHE A 43 0.17 -12.46 -1.55
CA PHE A 43 0.09 -11.03 -1.31
C PHE A 43 1.44 -10.53 -0.80
N ILE A 44 2.13 -9.74 -1.62
CA ILE A 44 3.28 -8.96 -1.18
C ILE A 44 2.71 -7.79 -0.38
N ASP A 45 2.67 -7.96 0.94
CA ASP A 45 2.25 -6.92 1.88
C ASP A 45 3.49 -6.25 2.47
N TYR A 46 3.74 -5.00 2.09
CA TYR A 46 4.68 -4.16 2.81
C TYR A 46 3.98 -3.51 3.98
N ARG A 47 4.47 -3.74 5.20
CA ARG A 47 3.96 -3.09 6.42
C ARG A 47 4.61 -1.74 6.64
N ILE A 48 3.87 -0.83 7.24
CA ILE A 48 4.35 0.51 7.51
C ILE A 48 4.24 0.80 9.00
N ASP A 49 5.36 1.20 9.60
CA ASP A 49 5.37 1.59 11.00
C ASP A 49 4.89 3.05 11.21
N ARG A 50 4.66 3.44 12.46
CA ARG A 50 4.19 4.80 12.81
C ARG A 50 5.14 5.94 12.40
N LYS A 51 6.37 5.63 12.00
CA LYS A 51 7.37 6.59 11.52
C LYS A 51 7.41 6.64 9.98
N GLY A 52 6.55 5.88 9.30
CA GLY A 52 6.52 5.78 7.84
C GLY A 52 7.60 4.86 7.27
N GLN A 53 8.23 4.02 8.09
CA GLN A 53 9.21 3.04 7.63
C GLN A 53 8.51 1.85 7.00
N ILE A 54 8.95 1.46 5.81
CA ILE A 54 8.39 0.33 5.06
C ILE A 54 9.18 -0.95 5.38
N ALA A 55 8.49 -2.05 5.64
CA ALA A 55 9.07 -3.37 5.88
C ALA A 55 8.41 -4.45 5.02
N TYR A 56 9.20 -5.36 4.45
CA TYR A 56 8.74 -6.52 3.71
C TYR A 56 9.00 -7.78 4.53
N SER A 57 7.96 -8.58 4.80
CA SER A 57 8.10 -9.83 5.56
C SER A 57 8.85 -9.69 6.90
N GLY A 58 8.74 -8.52 7.55
CA GLY A 58 9.40 -8.20 8.81
C GLY A 58 10.79 -7.56 8.67
N GLU A 59 11.38 -7.51 7.47
CA GLU A 59 12.65 -6.84 7.22
C GLU A 59 12.42 -5.39 6.77
N VAL A 60 13.10 -4.46 7.43
CA VAL A 60 13.04 -3.04 7.09
C VAL A 60 13.73 -2.78 5.75
N THR A 61 13.03 -2.12 4.83
CA THR A 61 13.58 -1.72 3.54
C THR A 61 14.27 -0.35 3.63
N SER A 62 14.95 0.06 2.55
CA SER A 62 15.47 1.43 2.44
C SER A 62 14.38 2.46 2.13
N TRP A 63 13.14 2.04 1.84
CA TRP A 63 12.07 2.93 1.43
C TRP A 63 11.21 3.41 2.59
N ARG A 64 10.64 4.58 2.40
CA ARG A 64 9.72 5.25 3.31
C ARG A 64 8.47 5.70 2.59
N VAL A 65 7.42 5.98 3.35
CA VAL A 65 6.17 6.53 2.82
C VAL A 65 6.38 7.85 2.05
N GLU A 66 7.36 8.65 2.46
CA GLU A 66 7.72 9.91 1.79
C GLU A 66 8.38 9.72 0.42
N ASP A 67 8.92 8.52 0.14
CA ASP A 67 9.51 8.19 -1.16
C ASP A 67 8.45 7.79 -2.20
N LEU A 68 7.19 7.65 -1.77
CA LEU A 68 6.11 7.13 -2.59
C LEU A 68 5.46 8.21 -3.44
N ILE A 69 5.25 7.91 -4.71
CA ILE A 69 4.53 8.80 -5.61
C ILE A 69 3.06 8.40 -5.63
N PHE A 70 2.19 9.30 -5.16
CA PHE A 70 0.74 9.11 -5.26
C PHE A 70 0.28 9.25 -6.73
N LYS A 71 -0.42 8.23 -7.23
CA LYS A 71 -0.91 8.17 -8.61
C LYS A 71 -2.42 8.41 -8.73
N GLY A 72 -3.18 8.17 -7.67
CA GLY A 72 -4.64 8.28 -7.67
C GLY A 72 -5.28 7.30 -6.69
N VAL A 73 -6.61 7.17 -6.75
CA VAL A 73 -7.38 6.22 -5.93
C VAL A 73 -7.98 5.17 -6.85
N LEU A 74 -7.92 3.90 -6.45
CA LEU A 74 -8.64 2.84 -7.13
C LEU A 74 -10.14 3.18 -7.06
N ALA A 75 -10.80 3.34 -8.21
CA ALA A 75 -12.24 3.52 -8.22
C ALA A 75 -12.87 2.29 -7.56
N THR A 76 -13.64 2.49 -6.49
CA THR A 76 -14.58 1.48 -6.04
C THR A 76 -15.77 1.60 -6.97
N ASP A 77 -15.84 0.75 -7.99
CA ASP A 77 -17.00 0.64 -8.86
C ASP A 77 -18.21 0.27 -8.00
N ASN A 78 -18.99 1.28 -7.59
CA ASN A 78 -20.27 1.12 -6.91
C ASN A 78 -21.37 0.70 -7.88
N ASN A 79 -21.09 -0.21 -8.83
CA ASN A 79 -22.07 -0.65 -9.81
C ASN A 79 -22.42 -2.13 -9.60
N SER A 80 -23.15 -2.40 -8.52
CA SER A 80 -23.85 -3.67 -8.29
C SER A 80 -25.01 -3.48 -7.31
N THR A 81 -26.07 -2.84 -7.79
CA THR A 81 -27.49 -3.00 -7.39
C THR A 81 -28.23 -2.17 -8.43
N GLY A 82 -28.98 -2.74 -9.37
CA GLY A 82 -30.00 -3.76 -9.23
C GLY A 82 -31.29 -3.15 -9.74
#